data_AF-A0A2E3D8M0-F1
#
_entry.id   AF-A0A2E3D8M0-F1
#
_cell.length_a   1.000
_cell.length_b   1.000
_cell.length_c   1.000
_cell.angle_alpha   90.00
_cell.angle_beta   90.00
_cell.angle_gamma   90.00
#
_symmetry.space_group_name_H-M   'P 1'
#
loop_
_entity.id
_entity.type
_entity.pdbx_description
1 polymer ?
#
loop_
_entity_poly.entity_id
_entity_poly.type
_entity_poly.pdbx_seq_one_letter_code
_entity_poly.pdbx_strand_id
1 'polypeptide(L)'
;MKKSLFFLVVFLSAPGYGSDPSPRIDDLKTVSDVQKFRSSRVEKMKARLDSGLLDLEKQESLRKLISLLESKPLPTQEQIDWRFANKESLRELKKTRRNKNRPMHR
;
A
#
# COMPACT_ATOMS: atom_id res chain seq x y z
N MET A 1 14.94 -18.48 -14.73
CA MET A 1 13.68 -17.71 -14.70
C MET A 1 13.64 -16.88 -13.42
N LYS A 2 13.95 -15.59 -13.51
CA LYS A 2 14.03 -14.70 -12.35
C LYS A 2 12.59 -14.38 -11.92
N LYS A 3 12.04 -15.15 -10.97
CA LYS A 3 10.77 -14.87 -10.30
C LYS A 3 10.94 -13.53 -9.57
N SER A 4 10.53 -12.44 -10.21
CA SER A 4 10.52 -11.11 -9.61
C SER A 4 9.44 -11.07 -8.52
N LEU A 5 9.80 -11.59 -7.35
CA LEU A 5 8.99 -11.63 -6.13
C LEU A 5 8.97 -10.25 -5.43
N PHE A 6 8.93 -9.16 -6.20
CA PHE A 6 9.16 -7.80 -5.72
C PHE A 6 7.93 -6.88 -5.87
N PHE A 7 6.73 -7.42 -6.07
CA PHE A 7 5.59 -6.61 -6.50
C PHE A 7 4.62 -6.11 -5.42
N LEU A 8 4.96 -6.13 -4.12
CA LEU A 8 3.95 -5.71 -3.13
C LEU A 8 4.43 -5.00 -1.85
N VAL A 9 5.64 -4.42 -1.78
CA VAL A 9 6.11 -3.87 -0.49
C VAL A 9 5.91 -2.36 -0.28
N VAL A 10 5.64 -1.53 -1.29
CA VAL A 10 5.95 -0.08 -1.10
C VAL A 10 4.76 0.91 -1.04
N PHE A 11 3.50 0.54 -1.31
CA PHE A 11 2.45 1.56 -1.44
C PHE A 11 1.35 1.65 -0.36
N LEU A 12 1.52 1.01 0.80
CA LEU A 12 0.50 1.00 1.86
C LEU A 12 0.97 1.61 3.19
N SER A 13 1.71 2.72 3.15
CA SER A 13 2.07 3.50 4.34
C SER A 13 1.88 4.99 4.09
N ALA A 14 0.67 5.39 3.70
CA ALA A 14 0.25 6.79 3.82
C ALA A 14 -0.69 6.88 5.04
N PRO A 15 -0.28 7.56 6.14
CA PRO A 15 -1.18 7.85 7.24
C PRO A 15 -2.21 8.87 6.73
N GLY A 16 -3.43 8.40 6.49
CA GLY A 16 -4.56 9.26 6.15
C GLY A 16 -5.47 9.31 7.36
N TYR A 17 -5.41 10.42 8.09
CA TYR A 17 -6.44 10.86 9.02
C TYR A 17 -7.78 10.85 8.30
N GLY A 18 -8.68 10.01 8.79
CA GLY A 18 -10.03 9.81 8.30
C GLY A 18 -10.64 8.75 9.19
N SER A 19 -11.59 9.18 10.02
CA SER A 19 -12.28 8.48 11.11
C SER A 19 -13.15 7.30 10.66
N ASP A 20 -12.81 6.65 9.54
CA ASP A 20 -13.42 5.41 9.08
C ASP A 20 -12.42 4.28 9.35
N PRO A 21 -12.78 3.21 10.09
CA PRO A 21 -11.92 2.07 10.34
C PRO A 21 -11.61 1.36 9.02
N SER A 22 -10.66 1.93 8.28
CA SER A 22 -10.13 1.32 7.07
C SER A 22 -9.57 -0.04 7.49
N PRO A 23 -9.95 -1.15 6.83
CA PRO A 23 -9.52 -2.48 7.21
C PRO A 23 -8.01 -2.48 7.40
N ARG A 24 -7.54 -2.99 8.54
CA ARG A 24 -6.10 -3.08 8.73
C ARG A 24 -5.59 -4.06 7.69
N ILE A 25 -4.40 -3.81 7.17
CA ILE A 25 -3.76 -4.67 6.17
C ILE A 25 -3.65 -6.11 6.70
N ASP A 26 -3.52 -6.23 8.02
CA ASP A 26 -3.46 -7.50 8.75
C ASP A 26 -4.76 -8.32 8.71
N ASP A 27 -5.88 -7.72 8.28
CA ASP A 27 -7.19 -8.38 8.19
C ASP A 27 -7.50 -8.91 6.78
N LEU A 28 -6.65 -8.61 5.79
CA LEU A 28 -6.87 -8.92 4.36
C LEU A 28 -6.47 -10.35 4.03
N LYS A 29 -7.28 -11.34 4.42
CA LYS A 29 -6.96 -12.78 4.25
C LYS A 29 -7.26 -13.31 2.86
N THR A 30 -8.19 -12.70 2.13
CA THR A 30 -8.63 -13.20 0.82
C THR A 30 -8.37 -12.19 -0.30
N VAL A 31 -8.34 -12.68 -1.53
CA VAL A 31 -8.29 -11.81 -2.73
C VAL A 31 -9.47 -10.83 -2.78
N SER A 32 -10.66 -11.25 -2.31
CA SER A 32 -11.84 -10.38 -2.24
C SER A 32 -11.64 -9.23 -1.26
N ASP A 33 -11.04 -9.48 -0.10
CA ASP A 33 -10.73 -8.43 0.87
C ASP A 33 -9.76 -7.41 0.29
N VAL A 34 -8.74 -7.88 -0.43
CA VAL A 34 -7.77 -7.02 -1.12
C VAL A 34 -8.46 -6.18 -2.19
N GLN A 35 -9.39 -6.75 -2.95
CA GLN A 35 -10.17 -6.03 -3.95
C GLN A 35 -11.02 -4.92 -3.31
N LYS A 36 -11.77 -5.23 -2.24
CA LYS A 36 -12.58 -4.26 -1.50
C LYS A 36 -11.72 -3.14 -0.91
N PHE A 37 -10.60 -3.50 -0.28
CA PHE A 37 -9.65 -2.54 0.26
C PHE A 37 -9.11 -1.60 -0.82
N ARG A 38 -8.72 -2.14 -1.96
CA ARG A 38 -8.20 -1.38 -3.10
C ARG A 38 -9.25 -0.41 -3.66
N SER A 39 -10.47 -0.88 -3.88
CA SER A 39 -11.57 -0.02 -4.35
C SER A 39 -11.87 1.11 -3.37
N SER A 40 -11.99 0.82 -2.07
CA SER A 40 -12.21 1.83 -1.04
C SER A 40 -11.09 2.88 -0.99
N ARG A 41 -9.84 2.46 -1.16
CA ARG A 41 -8.70 3.39 -1.21
C ARG A 41 -8.76 4.29 -2.44
N VAL A 42 -9.07 3.74 -3.61
CA VAL A 42 -9.24 4.50 -4.86
C VAL A 42 -10.37 5.51 -4.73
N GLU A 43 -11.50 5.11 -4.17
CA GLU A 43 -12.65 6.00 -3.95
C GLU A 43 -12.30 7.16 -3.02
N LYS A 44 -11.65 6.90 -1.87
CA LYS A 44 -11.18 7.96 -0.96
C LYS A 44 -10.19 8.91 -1.63
N MET A 45 -9.33 8.39 -2.51
CA MET A 45 -8.39 9.21 -3.27
C MET A 45 -9.12 10.10 -4.30
N LYS A 46 -10.09 9.55 -5.04
CA LYS A 46 -10.93 10.32 -5.97
C LYS A 46 -11.71 11.41 -5.24
N ALA A 47 -12.39 11.09 -4.14
CA ALA A 47 -13.10 12.09 -3.32
C ALA A 47 -12.19 13.23 -2.83
N ARG A 48 -10.91 12.94 -2.52
CA ARG A 48 -9.93 13.97 -2.16
C ARG A 48 -9.52 14.85 -3.34
N LEU A 49 -9.44 14.31 -4.56
CA LEU A 49 -9.23 15.14 -5.75
C LEU A 49 -10.43 16.06 -5.98
N ASP A 50 -11.63 15.52 -5.85
CA ASP A 50 -12.87 16.24 -6.09
C ASP A 50 -13.13 17.32 -5.02
N SER A 51 -12.52 17.22 -3.83
CA SER A 51 -12.62 18.22 -2.78
C SER A 51 -12.03 19.59 -3.16
N GLY A 52 -11.14 19.67 -4.16
CA GLY A 52 -10.48 20.90 -4.57
C GLY A 52 -9.47 21.47 -3.54
N LEU A 53 -9.25 20.80 -2.41
CA LEU A 53 -8.37 21.26 -1.32
C LEU A 53 -6.88 20.96 -1.55
N LEU A 54 -6.53 20.32 -2.67
CA LEU A 54 -5.18 19.91 -3.00
C LEU A 54 -4.55 20.86 -4.01
N ASP A 55 -3.29 21.22 -3.78
CA ASP A 55 -2.47 21.93 -4.77
C ASP A 55 -2.17 21.04 -5.99
N LEU A 56 -1.82 21.65 -7.13
CA LEU A 56 -1.64 20.99 -8.42
C LEU A 56 -0.64 19.82 -8.36
N GLU A 57 0.51 20.02 -7.69
CA GLU A 57 1.52 18.97 -7.53
C GLU A 57 0.94 17.76 -6.76
N LYS A 58 0.15 18.03 -5.71
CA LYS A 58 -0.51 16.99 -4.91
C LYS A 58 -1.61 16.30 -5.70
N GLN A 59 -2.37 17.03 -6.51
CA GLN A 59 -3.39 16.45 -7.39
C GLN A 59 -2.75 15.51 -8.42
N GLU A 60 -1.67 15.93 -9.08
CA GLU A 60 -0.97 15.13 -10.08
C GLU A 60 -0.37 13.87 -9.45
N SER A 61 0.27 14.01 -8.29
CA SER A 61 0.81 12.90 -7.53
C SER A 61 -0.28 11.88 -7.21
N LEU A 62 -1.43 12.36 -6.72
CA LEU A 62 -2.52 11.50 -6.30
C LEU A 62 -3.22 10.82 -7.51
N ARG A 63 -3.34 11.49 -8.66
CA ARG A 63 -3.77 10.87 -9.93
C ARG A 63 -2.82 9.76 -10.39
N LYS A 64 -1.50 9.97 -10.30
CA LYS A 64 -0.50 8.93 -10.58
C LYS A 64 -0.67 7.73 -9.64
N LEU A 65 -0.94 7.98 -8.36
CA LEU A 65 -1.19 6.89 -7.40
C LEU A 65 -2.45 6.09 -7.71
N ILE A 66 -3.55 6.76 -8.09
CA ILE A 66 -4.78 6.08 -8.53
C ILE A 66 -4.49 5.21 -9.75
N SER A 67 -3.86 5.76 -10.79
CA SER A 67 -3.54 5.02 -12.01
C SER A 67 -2.65 3.79 -11.73
N LEU A 68 -1.62 3.95 -10.89
CA LEU A 68 -0.78 2.83 -10.44
C LEU A 68 -1.57 1.80 -9.63
N LEU A 69 -2.53 2.23 -8.84
CA LEU A 69 -3.42 1.37 -8.08
C LEU A 69 -4.59 0.86 -8.91
N GLU A 70 -4.82 1.23 -10.15
CA GLU A 70 -5.85 0.64 -11.02
C GLU A 70 -5.20 -0.33 -12.02
N SER A 71 -4.01 0.01 -12.52
CA SER A 71 -3.24 -0.81 -13.48
C SER A 71 -2.65 -2.10 -12.90
N LYS A 72 -2.31 -2.15 -11.61
CA LYS A 72 -1.65 -3.33 -11.03
C LYS A 72 -2.58 -4.54 -10.99
N PRO A 73 -2.11 -5.77 -11.22
CA PRO A 73 -2.92 -6.96 -10.98
C PRO A 73 -3.18 -7.14 -9.47
N LEU A 74 -4.30 -7.77 -9.12
CA LEU A 74 -4.52 -8.22 -7.74
C LEU A 74 -3.53 -9.34 -7.39
N PRO A 75 -3.11 -9.45 -6.12
CA PRO A 75 -2.27 -10.57 -5.69
C PRO A 75 -3.04 -11.90 -5.76
N THR A 76 -2.32 -12.99 -5.94
CA THR A 76 -2.89 -14.35 -5.85
C THR A 76 -3.06 -14.77 -4.39
N GLN A 77 -3.91 -15.76 -4.14
CA GLN A 77 -4.12 -16.28 -2.78
C GLN A 77 -2.83 -16.82 -2.17
N GLU A 78 -2.02 -17.56 -2.93
CA GLU A 78 -0.70 -18.06 -2.48
C GLU A 78 0.23 -16.92 -2.02
N GLN A 79 0.20 -15.76 -2.68
CA GLN A 79 1.02 -14.62 -2.31
C GLN A 79 0.52 -13.97 -1.02
N ILE A 80 -0.80 -13.95 -0.81
CA ILE A 80 -1.42 -13.46 0.43
C ILE A 80 -1.04 -14.40 1.57
N ASP A 81 -1.20 -15.71 1.39
CA ASP A 81 -0.89 -16.72 2.40
C ASP A 81 0.59 -16.72 2.76
N TRP A 82 1.48 -16.64 1.76
CA TRP A 82 2.92 -16.50 1.99
C TRP A 82 3.25 -15.26 2.83
N ARG A 83 2.57 -14.13 2.59
CA ARG A 83 2.77 -12.92 3.40
C ARG A 83 2.34 -13.09 4.85
N PHE A 84 1.23 -13.78 5.09
CA PHE A 84 0.78 -14.04 6.45
C PHE A 84 1.75 -14.96 7.18
N ALA A 85 2.20 -16.04 6.54
CA ALA A 85 3.19 -16.95 7.09
C ALA A 85 4.53 -16.26 7.38
N ASN A 86 4.93 -15.28 6.56
CA ASN A 86 6.23 -14.58 6.68
C ASN A 86 6.11 -13.18 7.31
N LYS A 87 5.05 -12.91 8.07
CA LYS A 87 4.75 -11.57 8.62
C LYS A 87 5.89 -11.02 9.49
N GLU A 88 6.47 -11.85 10.36
CA GLU A 88 7.56 -11.44 11.24
C GLU A 88 8.86 -11.17 10.48
N SER A 89 9.23 -12.04 9.55
CA SER A 89 10.41 -11.83 8.68
C SER A 89 10.28 -10.55 7.85
N LEU A 90 9.07 -10.24 7.36
CA LEU A 90 8.79 -8.98 6.67
C LEU A 90 8.88 -7.77 7.60
N ARG A 91 8.47 -7.89 8.88
CA ARG A 91 8.62 -6.83 9.89
C ARG A 91 10.09 -6.56 10.19
N GLU A 92 10.89 -7.61 10.34
CA GLU A 92 12.34 -7.50 10.55
C GLU A 92 13.05 -6.87 9.36
N LEU A 93 12.72 -7.29 8.13
CA LEU A 93 13.27 -6.70 6.91
C LEU A 93 12.95 -5.20 6.81
N LYS A 94 11.75 -4.78 7.23
CA LYS A 94 11.40 -3.35 7.29
C LYS A 94 12.22 -2.61 8.35
N LYS A 95 12.42 -3.20 9.54
CA LYS A 95 13.23 -2.60 10.61
C LYS A 95 14.68 -2.42 10.17
N THR A 96 15.29 -3.44 9.56
CA THR A 96 16.68 -3.39 9.09
C THR A 96 16.87 -2.37 7.97
N ARG A 97 15.97 -2.30 6.99
CA ARG A 97 15.98 -1.24 5.96
C ARG A 97 15.86 0.16 6.54
N ARG A 98 14.96 0.35 7.53
CA ARG A 98 14.81 1.65 8.21
C ARG A 98 16.10 2.04 8.93
N ASN A 99 16.76 1.09 9.58
CA ASN A 99 18.02 1.36 10.29
C ASN A 99 19.17 1.65 9.34
N LYS A 100 19.27 0.92 8.21
CA LYS A 100 20.28 1.16 7.17
C LYS A 100 20.17 2.54 6.52
N ASN A 101 18.95 3.05 6.39
CA ASN A 101 18.69 4.36 5.79
C ASN A 101 18.69 5.52 6.81
N ARG A 102 19.02 5.27 8.08
CA ARG A 102 19.25 6.36 9.04
C ARG A 102 20.61 6.99 8.75
N PRO A 103 20.71 8.32 8.60
CA PRO A 103 22.01 8.97 8.55
C PRO A 103 22.73 8.65 9.86
N MET A 104 23.95 8.08 9.78
CA MET A 104 24.85 8.05 10.92
C MET A 104 25.19 9.50 11.22
N HIS A 105 24.59 10.09 12.25
CA HIS A 105 25.15 11.28 12.88
C HIS A 105 26.51 10.86 13.44
N ARG A 106 27.58 11.21 12.73
CA ARG A 106 28.95 11.29 13.23
C ARG A 106 29.25 12.74 13.55
#